data_AF-A0A661YTX6-F1
#
_entry.id   AF-A0A661YTX6-F1
#
_cell.length_a   1.000
_cell.length_b   1.000
_cell.length_c   1.000
_cell.angle_alpha   90.00
_cell.angle_beta   90.00
_cell.angle_gamma   90.00
#
_symmetry.space_group_name_H-M   'P 1'
#
loop_
_entity.id
_entity.type
_entity.pdbx_description
1 polymer ?
#
loop_
_entity_poly.entity_id
_entity_poly.type
_entity_poly.pdbx_seq_one_letter_code
_entity_poly.pdbx_strand_id
1 'polypeptide(L)'
;MKKSLLLLISPVLLTGLLLMFTSSDFLMVPGGKFQTASFVGSEACQTCHSSKYNDWVESGHPYKFTVIQNNQPPVYPPEAVNFQNTWMDSLADGSHNWEDIAGVIGGYGWKSRFVGTDGHLIGTAGSSFPTAGFGHNQFNFYGGEEHGWVDYHPGDEKIYNYGCFKCHTTGGELTGSWLPGVEGLGTFTEGGVGCEGCHGPGSDHIAAPSSSNIDKVYEFAHHDNGVGGLDINGVVQTPDANGDDINFLCGTCHNRDYKSPINSSGGFIKHHEQWDEFVTTAHYSSSTFDNKGCVTCHDPHKRVIWDGDGIKQTCGACHSDQVANLNHSSSATCLDCHMPYAAKSGTTRGESGFKGDIRSHLFKIIPDTASMFIADGSFVRDDADRPAALSPAYSCLGCHNDDPDDLIPDKTIEQAAAGAANMHSPEYISQHEHDIALGVYPNPTRGLTNISFTLTNTEEVTISVYNTSGQLIYSTRSLHNTGTHTLQWNGLSNTGASIEAGYYLVQVIAGNTSSVQKLIMTD
;
A
#
# COMPACT_ATOMS: atom_id res chain seq x y z
N MET A 1 21.92 -79.43 20.67
CA MET A 1 21.81 -80.05 22.01
C MET A 1 20.61 -79.41 22.71
N LYS A 2 19.52 -80.17 22.96
CA LYS A 2 19.04 -80.59 24.32
C LYS A 2 18.83 -79.38 25.27
N LYS A 3 17.68 -79.02 25.84
CA LYS A 3 16.39 -79.64 26.28
C LYS A 3 15.40 -78.45 26.52
N SER A 4 14.12 -78.44 26.12
CA SER A 4 12.92 -79.08 26.72
C SER A 4 12.67 -78.80 28.21
N LEU A 5 11.60 -78.06 28.57
CA LEU A 5 10.41 -78.52 29.35
C LEU A 5 9.46 -77.31 29.60
N LEU A 6 8.28 -77.18 28.98
CA LEU A 6 6.95 -77.77 29.28
C LEU A 6 6.24 -77.12 30.49
N LEU A 7 5.00 -76.64 30.27
CA LEU A 7 3.76 -77.05 30.95
C LEU A 7 2.57 -76.23 30.38
N LEU A 8 1.63 -76.88 29.66
CA LEU A 8 0.23 -77.13 30.08
C LEU A 8 -0.68 -75.89 29.86
N ILE A 9 -1.88 -75.90 29.25
CA ILE A 9 -3.01 -76.85 29.27
C ILE A 9 -3.89 -76.66 28.00
N SER A 10 -4.52 -77.78 27.60
CA SER A 10 -5.54 -78.09 26.59
C SER A 10 -6.72 -77.11 26.38
N PRO A 11 -7.40 -77.11 25.20
CA PRO A 11 -8.48 -76.18 24.85
C PRO A 11 -9.89 -76.74 25.15
N VAL A 12 -10.83 -75.85 25.51
CA VAL A 12 -12.27 -76.14 25.56
C VAL A 12 -13.05 -74.99 24.92
N LEU A 13 -13.95 -75.37 24.01
CA LEU A 13 -14.91 -74.55 23.26
C LEU A 13 -15.84 -73.74 24.19
N LEU A 14 -16.29 -72.55 23.74
CA LEU A 14 -17.61 -72.35 23.10
C LEU A 14 -18.15 -70.92 23.32
N THR A 15 -18.66 -70.34 22.22
CA THR A 15 -19.75 -69.33 22.11
C THR A 15 -19.55 -67.89 22.60
N GLY A 16 -19.70 -66.94 21.66
CA GLY A 16 -19.89 -65.52 21.95
C GLY A 16 -19.89 -64.61 20.73
N LEU A 17 -20.97 -64.66 19.94
CA LEU A 17 -21.53 -63.65 19.02
C LEU A 17 -20.61 -62.55 18.44
N LEU A 18 -20.30 -62.68 17.14
CA LEU A 18 -19.73 -61.63 16.30
C LEU A 18 -20.87 -60.72 15.79
N LEU A 19 -20.98 -59.50 16.32
CA LEU A 19 -21.84 -58.46 15.75
C LEU A 19 -21.01 -57.66 14.74
N MET A 20 -21.20 -57.96 13.45
CA MET A 20 -20.77 -57.08 12.37
C MET A 20 -21.70 -55.87 12.34
N PHE A 21 -21.18 -54.70 12.67
CA PHE A 21 -21.86 -53.44 12.38
C PHE A 21 -21.52 -53.04 10.94
N THR A 22 -22.40 -53.39 10.00
CA THR A 22 -22.54 -52.68 8.73
C THR A 22 -23.55 -51.56 8.95
N SER A 23 -23.08 -50.33 9.17
CA SER A 23 -23.94 -49.15 9.14
C SER A 23 -23.54 -48.26 7.96
N SER A 24 -23.99 -48.68 6.79
CA SER A 24 -24.27 -47.78 5.67
C SER A 24 -25.67 -47.21 5.89
N ASP A 25 -25.75 -46.12 6.65
CA ASP A 25 -26.89 -45.20 6.65
C ASP A 25 -26.37 -43.83 6.21
N PHE A 26 -25.95 -43.76 4.94
CA PHE A 26 -25.87 -42.51 4.22
C PHE A 26 -27.31 -42.11 3.93
N LEU A 27 -27.87 -41.19 4.71
CA LEU A 27 -29.11 -40.50 4.35
C LEU A 27 -28.85 -39.73 3.06
N MET A 28 -29.11 -40.39 1.94
CA MET A 28 -29.31 -39.75 0.63
C MET A 28 -30.51 -38.82 0.75
N VAL A 29 -30.24 -37.52 0.97
CA VAL A 29 -31.20 -36.46 0.63
C VAL A 29 -31.18 -36.34 -0.90
N PRO A 30 -32.26 -36.67 -1.62
CA PRO A 30 -32.28 -36.54 -3.07
C PRO A 30 -32.50 -35.06 -3.44
N GLY A 31 -31.61 -34.51 -4.27
CA GLY A 31 -32.02 -33.49 -5.24
C GLY A 31 -31.98 -32.02 -4.81
N GLY A 32 -31.16 -31.64 -3.83
CA GLY A 32 -30.72 -30.24 -3.72
C GLY A 32 -29.56 -30.02 -4.69
N LYS A 33 -29.77 -29.30 -5.80
CA LYS A 33 -28.64 -28.64 -6.45
C LYS A 33 -28.07 -27.69 -5.40
N PHE A 34 -26.89 -27.97 -4.85
CA PHE A 34 -26.10 -26.90 -4.25
C PHE A 34 -25.78 -25.95 -5.41
N GLN A 35 -26.59 -24.90 -5.55
CA GLN A 35 -26.24 -23.78 -6.41
C GLN A 35 -25.00 -23.18 -5.74
N THR A 36 -23.84 -23.28 -6.39
CA THR A 36 -22.65 -22.55 -5.95
C THR A 36 -23.00 -21.06 -5.93
N ALA A 37 -22.65 -20.36 -4.85
CA ALA A 37 -22.87 -18.92 -4.74
C ALA A 37 -22.30 -18.21 -5.98
N SER A 38 -23.02 -17.22 -6.49
CA SER A 38 -22.65 -16.46 -7.68
C SER A 38 -22.27 -15.04 -7.30
N PHE A 39 -21.36 -14.47 -8.08
CA PHE A 39 -21.03 -13.06 -7.97
C PHE A 39 -22.25 -12.19 -8.31
N VAL A 40 -22.43 -11.09 -7.58
CA VAL A 40 -23.56 -10.17 -7.71
C VAL A 40 -23.15 -8.75 -8.11
N GLY A 41 -21.85 -8.44 -8.11
CA GLY A 41 -21.28 -7.15 -8.45
C GLY A 41 -21.23 -6.18 -7.25
N SER A 42 -20.26 -5.28 -7.24
CA SER A 42 -20.04 -4.35 -6.13
C SER A 42 -21.21 -3.38 -5.94
N GLU A 43 -21.95 -2.99 -6.99
CA GLU A 43 -23.13 -2.13 -6.87
C GLU A 43 -24.23 -2.77 -6.01
N ALA A 44 -24.36 -4.11 -6.02
CA ALA A 44 -25.35 -4.79 -5.19
C ALA A 44 -25.05 -4.64 -3.69
N CYS A 45 -23.76 -4.53 -3.33
CA CYS A 45 -23.31 -4.32 -1.95
C CYS A 45 -23.63 -2.90 -1.44
N GLN A 46 -23.65 -1.89 -2.32
CA GLN A 46 -23.89 -0.49 -1.96
C GLN A 46 -25.20 -0.27 -1.19
N THR A 47 -26.25 -1.03 -1.53
CA THR A 47 -27.59 -0.88 -0.96
C THR A 47 -27.61 -1.05 0.56
N CYS A 48 -26.75 -1.93 1.10
CA CYS A 48 -26.65 -2.19 2.54
C CYS A 48 -25.34 -1.66 3.16
N HIS A 49 -24.27 -1.54 2.37
CA HIS A 49 -22.93 -1.14 2.82
C HIS A 49 -22.47 0.19 2.21
N SER A 50 -23.37 1.16 2.10
CA SER A 50 -23.13 2.44 1.41
C SER A 50 -21.87 3.18 1.89
N SER A 51 -21.59 3.19 3.19
CA SER A 51 -20.37 3.83 3.72
C SER A 51 -19.09 3.16 3.21
N LYS A 52 -19.03 1.83 3.21
CA LYS A 52 -17.85 1.08 2.74
C LYS A 52 -17.72 1.11 1.22
N TYR A 53 -18.84 1.11 0.53
CA TYR A 53 -18.87 1.33 -0.90
C TYR A 53 -18.31 2.70 -1.27
N ASN A 54 -18.72 3.77 -0.57
CA ASN A 54 -18.23 5.12 -0.81
C ASN A 54 -16.73 5.25 -0.54
N ASP A 55 -16.25 4.68 0.58
CA ASP A 55 -14.81 4.59 0.86
C ASP A 55 -14.06 3.89 -0.30
N TRP A 56 -14.60 2.76 -0.77
CA TRP A 56 -13.98 1.92 -1.81
C TRP A 56 -13.95 2.56 -3.19
N VAL A 57 -15.04 3.19 -3.66
CA VAL A 57 -15.05 3.91 -4.95
C VAL A 57 -14.13 5.11 -4.93
N GLU A 58 -13.85 5.65 -3.75
CA GLU A 58 -12.87 6.71 -3.56
C GLU A 58 -11.42 6.19 -3.51
N SER A 59 -11.19 4.89 -3.73
CA SER A 59 -9.88 4.23 -3.76
C SER A 59 -9.42 3.84 -5.17
N GLY A 60 -8.19 3.35 -5.30
CA GLY A 60 -7.64 2.92 -6.59
C GLY A 60 -7.98 1.48 -7.00
N HIS A 61 -8.54 0.67 -6.10
CA HIS A 61 -8.92 -0.73 -6.38
C HIS A 61 -10.01 -0.91 -7.46
N PRO A 62 -11.13 -0.15 -7.45
CA PRO A 62 -12.15 -0.24 -8.51
C PRO A 62 -11.59 0.06 -9.90
N TYR A 63 -10.54 0.87 -9.97
CA TYR A 63 -10.00 1.38 -11.23
C TYR A 63 -8.71 0.67 -11.67
N LYS A 64 -8.40 -0.50 -11.09
CA LYS A 64 -7.28 -1.32 -11.57
C LYS A 64 -7.51 -1.84 -12.98
N PHE A 65 -8.77 -1.99 -13.39
CA PHE A 65 -9.16 -2.19 -14.78
C PHE A 65 -10.58 -1.69 -15.04
N THR A 66 -10.74 -0.87 -16.07
CA THR A 66 -12.04 -0.39 -16.53
C THR A 66 -12.31 -0.91 -17.93
N VAL A 67 -13.39 -1.66 -18.11
CA VAL A 67 -13.87 -2.07 -19.44
C VAL A 67 -14.50 -0.87 -20.13
N ILE A 68 -14.10 -0.61 -21.37
CA ILE A 68 -14.68 0.49 -22.16
C ILE A 68 -16.04 0.08 -22.70
N GLN A 69 -17.01 0.97 -22.50
CA GLN A 69 -18.38 0.78 -22.96
C GLN A 69 -18.79 1.95 -23.85
N ASN A 70 -19.49 1.65 -24.95
CA ASN A 70 -20.02 2.66 -25.88
C ASN A 70 -18.96 3.65 -26.40
N ASN A 71 -17.71 3.20 -26.55
CA ASN A 71 -16.57 4.00 -26.98
C ASN A 71 -16.42 5.28 -26.14
N GLN A 72 -16.67 5.20 -24.83
CA GLN A 72 -16.50 6.31 -23.90
C GLN A 72 -15.29 6.09 -22.99
N PRO A 73 -14.55 7.15 -22.66
CA PRO A 73 -13.45 7.07 -21.70
C PRO A 73 -13.93 6.60 -20.31
N PRO A 74 -13.04 6.03 -19.47
CA PRO A 74 -13.35 5.74 -18.07
C PRO A 74 -13.77 6.99 -17.28
N VAL A 75 -14.62 6.81 -16.27
CA VAL A 75 -14.97 7.86 -15.32
C VAL A 75 -14.26 7.60 -14.00
N TYR A 76 -13.53 8.60 -13.50
CA TYR A 76 -12.86 8.57 -12.20
C TYR A 76 -13.56 9.53 -11.23
N PRO A 77 -13.44 9.32 -9.92
CA PRO A 77 -14.02 10.23 -8.94
C PRO A 77 -13.29 11.59 -9.00
N PRO A 78 -13.95 12.70 -8.61
CA PRO A 78 -13.41 14.05 -8.75
C PRO A 78 -12.04 14.29 -8.07
N GLU A 79 -11.74 13.54 -7.02
CA GLU A 79 -10.49 13.61 -6.27
C GLU A 79 -9.31 12.99 -7.04
N ALA A 80 -9.59 12.23 -8.11
CA ALA A 80 -8.57 11.59 -8.90
C ALA A 80 -7.72 12.59 -9.67
N VAL A 81 -6.45 12.73 -9.30
CA VAL A 81 -5.47 13.51 -10.05
C VAL A 81 -4.84 12.63 -11.12
N ASN A 82 -5.37 12.70 -12.34
CA ASN A 82 -5.01 11.79 -13.42
C ASN A 82 -4.72 12.44 -14.77
N PHE A 83 -4.66 13.78 -14.82
CA PHE A 83 -4.40 14.53 -16.04
C PHE A 83 -5.33 14.12 -17.20
N GLN A 84 -6.60 13.86 -16.93
CA GLN A 84 -7.58 13.41 -17.94
C GLN A 84 -7.49 14.11 -19.31
N ASN A 85 -7.27 15.43 -19.34
CA ASN A 85 -7.15 16.22 -20.56
C ASN A 85 -5.94 15.83 -21.44
N THR A 86 -4.96 15.10 -20.90
CA THR A 86 -3.75 14.71 -21.64
C THR A 86 -3.87 13.36 -22.30
N TRP A 87 -4.84 12.50 -21.95
CA TRP A 87 -4.90 11.15 -22.54
C TRP A 87 -6.32 10.67 -22.86
N MET A 88 -7.37 11.35 -22.39
CA MET A 88 -8.75 10.87 -22.53
C MET A 88 -9.45 11.25 -23.84
N ASP A 89 -8.85 12.06 -24.71
CA ASP A 89 -9.48 12.43 -26.00
C ASP A 89 -9.17 11.43 -27.13
N SER A 90 -7.94 10.90 -27.21
CA SER A 90 -7.46 9.97 -28.25
C SER A 90 -6.02 9.50 -27.97
N LEU A 91 -5.75 9.03 -26.74
CA LEU A 91 -4.38 8.76 -26.25
C LEU A 91 -3.38 9.92 -26.45
N ALA A 92 -3.89 11.16 -26.45
CA ALA A 92 -3.14 12.40 -26.71
C ALA A 92 -2.54 12.59 -28.11
N ASP A 93 -2.38 11.53 -28.90
CA ASP A 93 -1.63 11.55 -30.15
C ASP A 93 -2.53 11.50 -31.40
N GLY A 94 -3.84 11.29 -31.22
CA GLY A 94 -4.79 11.22 -32.32
C GLY A 94 -4.71 9.92 -33.12
N SER A 95 -3.92 8.95 -32.67
CA SER A 95 -3.66 7.70 -33.40
C SER A 95 -4.69 6.60 -33.09
N HIS A 96 -5.37 6.69 -31.95
CA HIS A 96 -6.40 5.73 -31.52
C HIS A 96 -7.60 6.44 -30.93
N ASN A 97 -8.80 6.00 -31.29
CA ASN A 97 -10.03 6.49 -30.68
C ASN A 97 -10.52 5.47 -29.64
N TRP A 98 -11.51 5.86 -28.84
CA TRP A 98 -12.16 4.95 -27.89
C TRP A 98 -12.85 3.74 -28.52
N GLU A 99 -13.03 3.72 -29.85
CA GLU A 99 -13.49 2.55 -30.59
C GLU A 99 -12.41 1.45 -30.73
N ASP A 100 -11.14 1.82 -30.60
CA ASP A 100 -9.99 0.91 -30.67
C ASP A 100 -9.63 0.33 -29.30
N ILE A 101 -10.17 0.90 -28.21
CA ILE A 101 -9.82 0.56 -26.83
C ILE A 101 -10.91 -0.34 -26.21
N ALA A 102 -10.53 -1.54 -25.78
CA ALA A 102 -11.39 -2.45 -25.04
C ALA A 102 -11.35 -2.22 -23.52
N GLY A 103 -10.23 -1.70 -23.00
CA GLY A 103 -10.08 -1.47 -21.56
C GLY A 103 -8.91 -0.57 -21.19
N VAL A 104 -8.97 -0.01 -19.98
CA VAL A 104 -7.90 0.82 -19.39
C VAL A 104 -7.44 0.17 -18.09
N ILE A 105 -6.13 -0.02 -17.96
CA ILE A 105 -5.48 -0.52 -16.74
C ILE A 105 -4.94 0.68 -15.96
N GLY A 106 -5.45 0.91 -14.76
CA GLY A 106 -5.06 2.05 -13.93
C GLY A 106 -5.80 3.33 -14.30
N GLY A 107 -5.12 4.47 -14.25
CA GLY A 107 -5.71 5.79 -14.49
C GLY A 107 -6.21 6.50 -13.23
N TYR A 108 -6.14 5.83 -12.08
CA TYR A 108 -6.41 6.42 -10.77
C TYR A 108 -5.10 6.77 -10.07
N GLY A 109 -4.68 8.02 -10.19
CA GLY A 109 -3.56 8.62 -9.45
C GLY A 109 -2.17 8.09 -9.70
N TRP A 110 -2.09 7.09 -10.57
CA TRP A 110 -0.88 6.38 -10.86
C TRP A 110 -1.05 5.64 -12.17
N LYS A 111 -0.48 6.21 -13.23
CA LYS A 111 -0.32 5.70 -14.61
C LYS A 111 -1.52 5.02 -15.29
N SER A 112 -1.55 5.08 -16.61
CA SER A 112 -2.57 4.42 -17.44
C SER A 112 -1.92 3.56 -18.51
N ARG A 113 -2.51 2.39 -18.79
CA ARG A 113 -2.21 1.55 -19.97
C ARG A 113 -3.50 1.14 -20.66
N PHE A 114 -3.40 0.76 -21.92
CA PHE A 114 -4.56 0.57 -22.78
C PHE A 114 -4.56 -0.82 -23.41
N VAL A 115 -5.72 -1.47 -23.38
CA VAL A 115 -5.96 -2.76 -24.03
C VAL A 115 -6.77 -2.50 -25.29
N GLY A 116 -6.27 -2.95 -26.44
CA GLY A 116 -6.94 -2.82 -27.72
C GLY A 116 -8.11 -3.79 -27.88
N THR A 117 -8.95 -3.56 -28.89
CA THR A 117 -10.06 -4.47 -29.27
C THR A 117 -9.61 -5.82 -29.83
N ASP A 118 -8.30 -6.05 -29.95
CA ASP A 118 -7.64 -7.32 -30.23
C ASP A 118 -7.23 -8.09 -28.96
N GLY A 119 -7.52 -7.55 -27.76
CA GLY A 119 -7.16 -8.14 -26.47
C GLY A 119 -5.69 -7.96 -26.05
N HIS A 120 -4.87 -7.30 -26.86
CA HIS A 120 -3.48 -7.02 -26.55
C HIS A 120 -3.33 -5.66 -25.88
N LEU A 121 -2.28 -5.47 -25.07
CA LEU A 121 -1.87 -4.14 -24.68
C LEU A 121 -1.36 -3.41 -25.92
N ILE A 122 -1.88 -2.21 -26.15
CA ILE A 122 -1.51 -1.39 -27.31
C ILE A 122 0.00 -1.16 -27.34
N GLY A 123 0.59 -1.08 -28.53
CA GLY A 123 2.04 -0.87 -28.70
C GLY A 123 2.94 -2.04 -28.30
N THR A 124 2.38 -3.17 -27.84
CA THR A 124 3.15 -4.40 -27.56
C THR A 124 3.20 -5.33 -28.78
N ALA A 125 4.15 -6.27 -28.80
CA ALA A 125 4.28 -7.20 -29.93
C ALA A 125 2.99 -8.03 -30.10
N GLY A 126 2.59 -8.32 -31.33
CA GLY A 126 1.36 -9.05 -31.62
C GLY A 126 0.09 -8.18 -31.62
N SER A 127 0.12 -6.97 -31.05
CA SER A 127 -1.01 -6.05 -31.16
C SER A 127 -1.23 -5.60 -32.61
N SER A 128 -2.49 -5.52 -33.00
CA SER A 128 -3.03 -4.89 -34.21
C SER A 128 -2.90 -3.36 -34.18
N PHE A 129 -2.53 -2.80 -33.03
CA PHE A 129 -2.30 -1.39 -32.76
C PHE A 129 -0.82 -1.10 -32.41
N PRO A 130 0.16 -1.56 -33.23
CA PRO A 130 1.58 -1.46 -32.87
C PRO A 130 2.15 -0.04 -33.11
N THR A 131 1.39 0.84 -33.77
CA THR A 131 1.82 2.17 -34.21
C THR A 131 1.31 3.33 -33.35
N ALA A 132 0.78 3.09 -32.14
CA ALA A 132 0.82 4.13 -31.10
C ALA A 132 2.31 4.39 -30.88
N GLY A 133 2.87 5.39 -31.57
CA GLY A 133 4.30 5.44 -31.92
C GLY A 133 5.20 5.11 -30.74
N PHE A 134 6.27 4.34 -30.98
CA PHE A 134 7.31 4.00 -29.97
C PHE A 134 7.37 5.07 -28.86
N GLY A 135 6.73 4.79 -27.73
CA GLY A 135 6.53 5.71 -26.61
C GLY A 135 5.09 5.87 -26.10
N HIS A 136 4.04 5.33 -26.73
CA HIS A 136 2.64 5.74 -26.44
C HIS A 136 1.68 4.65 -25.91
N ASN A 137 2.14 3.73 -25.06
CA ASN A 137 1.25 2.72 -24.46
C ASN A 137 1.22 2.70 -22.91
N GLN A 138 1.98 3.59 -22.28
CA GLN A 138 1.84 3.90 -20.87
C GLN A 138 1.97 5.41 -20.65
N PHE A 139 0.98 6.02 -20.02
CA PHE A 139 1.05 7.40 -19.58
C PHE A 139 1.36 7.43 -18.08
N ASN A 140 2.44 8.09 -17.68
CA ASN A 140 2.88 8.16 -16.29
C ASN A 140 2.50 9.50 -15.66
N PHE A 141 1.99 9.42 -14.44
CA PHE A 141 1.73 10.55 -13.57
C PHE A 141 1.70 10.06 -12.13
N TYR A 142 2.11 10.90 -11.20
CA TYR A 142 2.12 10.60 -9.78
C TYR A 142 2.14 11.87 -8.95
N GLY A 143 1.47 11.89 -7.80
CA GLY A 143 1.56 13.03 -6.86
C GLY A 143 1.12 14.38 -7.42
N GLY A 144 0.30 14.38 -8.49
CA GLY A 144 -0.09 15.61 -9.18
C GLY A 144 0.94 16.15 -10.15
N GLU A 145 1.95 15.36 -10.50
CA GLU A 145 2.94 15.65 -11.54
C GLU A 145 2.71 14.73 -12.76
N GLU A 146 2.82 15.32 -13.94
CA GLU A 146 2.81 14.61 -15.21
C GLU A 146 4.23 14.15 -15.56
N HIS A 147 4.39 12.87 -15.87
CA HIS A 147 5.67 12.28 -16.27
C HIS A 147 5.64 11.76 -17.73
N GLY A 148 4.59 12.09 -18.47
CA GLY A 148 4.50 11.88 -19.91
C GLY A 148 4.27 10.42 -20.34
N TRP A 149 4.27 10.26 -21.66
CA TRP A 149 4.11 8.98 -22.35
C TRP A 149 5.44 8.23 -22.45
N VAL A 150 5.41 6.92 -22.20
CA VAL A 150 6.55 6.01 -22.33
C VAL A 150 6.17 4.68 -22.98
N ASP A 151 7.17 4.01 -23.51
CA ASP A 151 7.08 2.62 -23.97
C ASP A 151 6.97 1.64 -22.80
N TYR A 152 6.04 0.71 -22.92
CA TYR A 152 5.84 -0.44 -22.05
C TYR A 152 6.00 -1.72 -22.86
N HIS A 153 7.19 -2.33 -22.73
CA HIS A 153 7.54 -3.63 -23.33
C HIS A 153 7.13 -3.80 -24.81
N PRO A 154 7.56 -2.92 -25.73
CA PRO A 154 7.16 -2.98 -27.14
C PRO A 154 7.60 -4.28 -27.85
N GLY A 155 8.65 -4.94 -27.35
CA GLY A 155 9.15 -6.21 -27.89
C GLY A 155 8.47 -7.47 -27.33
N ASP A 156 7.65 -7.34 -26.28
CA ASP A 156 6.98 -8.49 -25.66
C ASP A 156 5.53 -8.58 -26.16
N GLU A 157 5.01 -9.79 -26.29
CA GLU A 157 3.57 -10.01 -26.50
C GLU A 157 2.86 -9.94 -25.14
N LYS A 158 1.97 -8.95 -24.96
CA LYS A 158 1.20 -8.75 -23.73
C LYS A 158 -0.29 -8.83 -24.01
N ILE A 159 -0.90 -9.95 -23.66
CA ILE A 159 -2.34 -10.19 -23.79
C ILE A 159 -3.02 -9.94 -22.44
N TYR A 160 -4.18 -9.27 -22.44
CA TYR A 160 -4.97 -9.06 -21.24
C TYR A 160 -5.84 -10.29 -20.92
N ASN A 161 -5.27 -11.21 -20.15
CA ASN A 161 -5.85 -12.50 -19.75
C ASN A 161 -5.74 -12.74 -18.23
N TYR A 162 -5.92 -13.99 -17.78
CA TYR A 162 -5.84 -14.35 -16.36
C TYR A 162 -4.57 -13.86 -15.63
N GLY A 163 -3.43 -13.79 -16.33
CA GLY A 163 -2.19 -13.25 -15.77
C GLY A 163 -2.33 -11.80 -15.29
N CYS A 164 -3.24 -11.02 -15.89
CA CYS A 164 -3.65 -9.70 -15.44
C CYS A 164 -4.86 -9.78 -14.48
N PHE A 165 -5.88 -10.57 -14.81
CA PHE A 165 -7.15 -10.63 -14.08
C PHE A 165 -6.97 -10.90 -12.60
N LYS A 166 -6.03 -11.79 -12.29
CA LYS A 166 -5.74 -12.22 -10.93
C LYS A 166 -5.44 -11.06 -9.98
N CYS A 167 -4.92 -9.92 -10.47
CA CYS A 167 -4.67 -8.73 -9.64
C CYS A 167 -5.51 -7.51 -10.02
N HIS A 168 -6.17 -7.53 -11.19
CA HIS A 168 -6.79 -6.33 -11.79
C HIS A 168 -8.31 -6.45 -11.98
N THR A 169 -8.92 -7.58 -11.65
CA THR A 169 -10.36 -7.83 -11.85
C THR A 169 -10.93 -8.64 -10.68
N THR A 170 -12.25 -8.82 -10.66
CA THR A 170 -12.97 -9.62 -9.68
C THR A 170 -13.58 -10.87 -10.31
N GLY A 171 -13.38 -12.03 -9.68
CA GLY A 171 -13.91 -13.31 -10.17
C GLY A 171 -13.29 -13.75 -11.50
N GLY A 172 -11.97 -13.57 -11.65
CA GLY A 172 -11.23 -13.96 -12.85
C GLY A 172 -11.15 -15.47 -13.04
N GLU A 173 -11.37 -15.94 -14.27
CA GLU A 173 -11.39 -17.35 -14.66
C GLU A 173 -10.55 -17.57 -15.91
N LEU A 174 -9.92 -18.75 -16.02
CA LEU A 174 -9.06 -19.11 -17.15
C LEU A 174 -9.81 -19.39 -18.45
N THR A 175 -11.11 -19.70 -18.37
CA THR A 175 -11.89 -20.17 -19.53
C THR A 175 -12.79 -19.08 -20.09
N GLY A 176 -13.08 -19.17 -21.39
CA GLY A 176 -13.96 -18.23 -22.09
C GLY A 176 -13.22 -17.01 -22.62
N SER A 177 -13.95 -15.91 -22.81
CA SER A 177 -13.39 -14.62 -23.19
C SER A 177 -14.28 -13.49 -22.71
N TRP A 178 -13.67 -12.50 -22.06
CA TRP A 178 -14.30 -11.24 -21.66
C TRP A 178 -14.52 -10.30 -22.84
N LEU A 179 -13.76 -10.48 -23.93
CA LEU A 179 -13.80 -9.63 -25.11
C LEU A 179 -14.49 -10.37 -26.28
N PRO A 180 -15.66 -9.90 -26.74
CA PRO A 180 -16.34 -10.52 -27.87
C PRO A 180 -15.47 -10.57 -29.13
N GLY A 181 -15.39 -11.74 -29.76
CA GLY A 181 -14.64 -11.93 -31.02
C GLY A 181 -13.16 -12.27 -30.84
N VAL A 182 -12.62 -12.24 -29.62
CA VAL A 182 -11.26 -12.69 -29.32
C VAL A 182 -11.36 -13.94 -28.44
N GLU A 183 -10.78 -15.05 -28.87
CA GLU A 183 -10.89 -16.32 -28.15
C GLU A 183 -9.84 -16.47 -27.05
N GLY A 184 -10.18 -17.18 -25.97
CA GLY A 184 -9.19 -17.67 -25.00
C GLY A 184 -8.60 -16.64 -24.04
N LEU A 185 -9.22 -15.47 -23.88
CA LEU A 185 -8.75 -14.47 -22.91
C LEU A 185 -9.10 -14.81 -21.46
N GLY A 186 -10.05 -15.73 -21.23
CA GLY A 186 -10.66 -15.95 -19.92
C GLY A 186 -11.78 -14.93 -19.63
N THR A 187 -12.45 -15.05 -18.49
CA THR A 187 -13.55 -14.16 -18.09
C THR A 187 -13.31 -13.56 -16.71
N PHE A 188 -14.05 -12.51 -16.38
CA PHE A 188 -14.16 -11.97 -15.03
C PHE A 188 -15.60 -11.48 -14.82
N THR A 189 -15.98 -11.27 -13.56
CA THR A 189 -17.31 -10.74 -13.21
C THR A 189 -17.35 -9.22 -13.29
N GLU A 190 -16.33 -8.57 -12.73
CA GLU A 190 -16.25 -7.11 -12.64
C GLU A 190 -14.81 -6.65 -12.93
N GLY A 191 -14.67 -5.52 -13.64
CA GLY A 191 -13.39 -4.86 -13.85
C GLY A 191 -12.92 -4.19 -12.56
N GLY A 192 -11.63 -4.26 -12.26
CA GLY A 192 -11.11 -3.77 -10.99
C GLY A 192 -11.29 -4.75 -9.84
N VAL A 193 -10.70 -4.41 -8.70
CA VAL A 193 -10.80 -5.18 -7.46
C VAL A 193 -12.01 -4.66 -6.69
N GLY A 194 -13.12 -5.37 -6.84
CA GLY A 194 -14.43 -5.10 -6.24
C GLY A 194 -14.63 -5.79 -4.89
N CYS A 195 -15.81 -5.61 -4.31
CA CYS A 195 -16.14 -6.15 -2.98
C CYS A 195 -15.92 -7.66 -2.90
N GLU A 196 -16.41 -8.37 -3.91
CA GLU A 196 -16.36 -9.84 -4.00
C GLU A 196 -14.98 -10.36 -4.38
N GLY A 197 -14.03 -9.48 -4.76
CA GLY A 197 -12.62 -9.84 -4.92
C GLY A 197 -11.94 -10.15 -3.58
N CYS A 198 -12.47 -9.60 -2.49
CA CYS A 198 -12.01 -9.86 -1.12
C CYS A 198 -13.04 -10.60 -0.26
N HIS A 199 -14.35 -10.50 -0.57
CA HIS A 199 -15.43 -11.10 0.22
C HIS A 199 -16.13 -12.28 -0.46
N GLY A 200 -15.68 -12.65 -1.66
CA GLY A 200 -16.21 -13.78 -2.42
C GLY A 200 -17.64 -13.57 -2.93
N PRO A 201 -18.21 -14.59 -3.60
CA PRO A 201 -19.53 -14.50 -4.22
C PRO A 201 -20.65 -14.24 -3.20
N GLY A 202 -21.40 -13.16 -3.39
CA GLY A 202 -22.35 -12.62 -2.42
C GLY A 202 -23.82 -13.04 -2.60
N SER A 203 -24.16 -13.91 -3.56
CA SER A 203 -25.57 -14.24 -3.85
C SER A 203 -26.36 -14.75 -2.64
N ASP A 204 -25.74 -15.62 -1.84
CA ASP A 204 -26.37 -16.22 -0.67
C ASP A 204 -26.51 -15.19 0.46
N HIS A 205 -25.51 -14.31 0.60
CA HIS A 205 -25.54 -13.20 1.53
C HIS A 205 -26.66 -12.22 1.21
N ILE A 206 -26.80 -11.79 -0.05
CA ILE A 206 -27.88 -10.88 -0.45
C ILE A 206 -29.26 -11.53 -0.23
N ALA A 207 -29.40 -12.82 -0.53
CA ALA A 207 -30.66 -13.53 -0.35
C ALA A 207 -31.07 -13.68 1.13
N ALA A 208 -30.10 -13.79 2.04
CA ALA A 208 -30.34 -13.94 3.48
C ALA A 208 -29.20 -13.32 4.32
N PRO A 209 -29.15 -11.99 4.51
CA PRO A 209 -27.97 -11.33 5.09
C PRO A 209 -27.54 -11.88 6.45
N SER A 210 -26.33 -12.44 6.51
CA SER A 210 -25.68 -12.95 7.73
C SER A 210 -24.16 -12.80 7.61
N SER A 211 -23.46 -12.65 8.74
CA SER A 211 -22.00 -12.68 8.76
C SER A 211 -21.42 -14.09 8.52
N SER A 212 -22.27 -15.11 8.49
CA SER A 212 -21.90 -16.52 8.32
C SER A 212 -22.08 -17.04 6.89
N ASN A 213 -22.63 -16.25 5.97
CA ASN A 213 -22.89 -16.65 4.59
C ASN A 213 -22.29 -15.68 3.56
N ILE A 214 -21.26 -14.96 3.98
CA ILE A 214 -20.35 -14.22 3.13
C ILE A 214 -18.94 -14.61 3.56
N ASP A 215 -18.02 -14.69 2.62
CA ASP A 215 -16.61 -14.82 2.97
C ASP A 215 -16.10 -13.46 3.48
N LYS A 216 -15.40 -13.44 4.61
CA LYS A 216 -14.80 -12.21 5.09
C LYS A 216 -13.46 -11.94 4.40
N VAL A 217 -12.77 -12.99 3.97
CA VAL A 217 -11.47 -12.97 3.32
C VAL A 217 -11.41 -14.11 2.30
N TYR A 218 -11.81 -13.83 1.06
CA TYR A 218 -11.92 -14.80 -0.03
C TYR A 218 -10.56 -15.12 -0.67
N GLU A 219 -9.72 -15.81 0.08
CA GLU A 219 -8.34 -16.14 -0.28
C GLU A 219 -8.20 -17.36 -1.20
N PHE A 220 -9.26 -18.10 -1.49
CA PHE A 220 -9.20 -19.28 -2.37
C PHE A 220 -9.49 -18.96 -3.85
N ALA A 221 -9.74 -17.69 -4.18
CA ALA A 221 -10.16 -17.24 -5.49
C ALA A 221 -9.10 -17.40 -6.59
N HIS A 222 -7.82 -17.30 -6.22
CA HIS A 222 -6.73 -17.32 -7.20
C HIS A 222 -6.31 -18.76 -7.49
N HIS A 223 -6.29 -19.13 -8.78
CA HIS A 223 -5.80 -20.42 -9.24
C HIS A 223 -4.35 -20.69 -8.78
N ASP A 224 -3.56 -19.62 -8.60
CA ASP A 224 -2.18 -19.70 -8.10
C ASP A 224 -2.12 -20.14 -6.62
N ASN A 225 -3.19 -19.94 -5.83
CA ASN A 225 -3.23 -20.37 -4.42
C ASN A 225 -3.44 -21.89 -4.31
N GLY A 226 -4.12 -22.50 -5.29
CA GLY A 226 -4.35 -23.95 -5.35
C GLY A 226 -3.09 -24.79 -5.62
N VAL A 227 -2.00 -24.16 -6.05
CA VAL A 227 -0.68 -24.81 -6.28
C VAL A 227 0.35 -24.47 -5.20
N GLY A 228 -0.08 -23.79 -4.14
CA GLY A 228 0.75 -23.48 -2.99
C GLY A 228 1.02 -22.00 -2.77
N GLY A 229 0.71 -21.09 -3.69
CA GLY A 229 0.79 -19.65 -3.40
C GLY A 229 2.14 -19.13 -2.87
N LEU A 230 2.10 -17.95 -2.26
CA LEU A 230 3.22 -17.08 -1.89
C LEU A 230 4.37 -17.80 -1.14
N ASP A 231 5.61 -17.63 -1.57
CA ASP A 231 6.78 -18.18 -0.86
C ASP A 231 7.33 -17.24 0.22
N ILE A 232 7.74 -17.81 1.36
CA ILE A 232 8.57 -17.14 2.35
C ILE A 232 9.79 -18.02 2.62
N ASN A 233 10.96 -17.59 2.15
CA ASN A 233 12.25 -18.27 2.37
C ASN A 233 12.27 -19.75 1.95
N GLY A 234 11.70 -20.06 0.79
CA GLY A 234 11.61 -21.42 0.25
C GLY A 234 10.49 -22.26 0.86
N VAL A 235 9.64 -21.65 1.71
CA VAL A 235 8.42 -22.26 2.24
C VAL A 235 7.21 -21.61 1.60
N VAL A 236 6.56 -22.39 0.76
CA VAL A 236 5.30 -22.07 0.08
C VAL A 236 4.17 -21.96 1.12
N GLN A 237 3.52 -20.80 1.20
CA GLN A 237 2.47 -20.47 2.16
C GLN A 237 1.09 -20.80 1.55
N THR A 238 0.26 -21.52 2.30
CA THR A 238 -1.12 -21.77 1.89
C THR A 238 -2.08 -20.87 2.66
N PRO A 239 -3.24 -20.50 2.06
CA PRO A 239 -4.30 -19.83 2.79
C PRO A 239 -4.71 -20.63 4.03
N ASP A 240 -5.16 -19.93 5.07
CA ASP A 240 -5.48 -20.54 6.35
C ASP A 240 -6.77 -21.37 6.25
N ALA A 241 -6.85 -22.48 7.00
CA ALA A 241 -7.98 -23.39 6.89
C ALA A 241 -9.35 -22.78 7.29
N ASN A 242 -9.35 -21.62 7.96
CA ASN A 242 -10.52 -20.89 8.42
C ASN A 242 -10.88 -19.70 7.52
N GLY A 243 -10.05 -19.34 6.54
CA GLY A 243 -10.34 -18.21 5.63
C GLY A 243 -10.26 -16.84 6.30
N ASP A 244 -9.27 -16.60 7.16
CA ASP A 244 -9.07 -15.33 7.88
C ASP A 244 -7.61 -14.84 7.84
N ASP A 245 -6.84 -15.23 6.80
CA ASP A 245 -5.51 -14.68 6.52
C ASP A 245 -5.58 -13.55 5.48
N ILE A 246 -6.00 -12.39 5.97
CA ILE A 246 -6.06 -11.15 5.20
C ILE A 246 -4.71 -10.76 4.60
N ASN A 247 -3.61 -11.10 5.27
CA ASN A 247 -2.28 -10.76 4.81
C ASN A 247 -1.95 -11.61 3.58
N PHE A 248 -2.19 -12.92 3.65
CA PHE A 248 -2.08 -13.82 2.51
C PHE A 248 -2.91 -13.32 1.32
N LEU A 249 -4.19 -12.96 1.54
CA LEU A 249 -5.04 -12.39 0.49
C LEU A 249 -4.42 -11.15 -0.18
N CYS A 250 -3.96 -10.16 0.59
CA CYS A 250 -3.29 -8.98 0.02
C CYS A 250 -2.04 -9.38 -0.75
N GLY A 251 -1.28 -10.34 -0.21
CA GLY A 251 -0.08 -10.88 -0.81
C GLY A 251 -0.32 -11.44 -2.19
N THR A 252 -1.46 -12.09 -2.48
CA THR A 252 -1.75 -12.70 -3.80
C THR A 252 -1.69 -11.74 -4.98
N CYS A 253 -1.85 -10.43 -4.71
CA CYS A 253 -1.79 -9.36 -5.70
C CYS A 253 -0.58 -8.43 -5.50
N HIS A 254 -0.19 -8.18 -4.24
CA HIS A 254 0.94 -7.33 -3.88
C HIS A 254 2.28 -8.07 -3.84
N ASN A 255 2.39 -9.13 -4.65
CA ASN A 255 3.58 -9.89 -4.95
C ASN A 255 3.77 -9.97 -6.47
N ARG A 256 4.98 -10.30 -6.92
CA ARG A 256 5.29 -10.32 -8.35
C ARG A 256 5.25 -11.71 -8.97
N ASP A 257 5.84 -12.69 -8.31
CA ASP A 257 6.09 -14.01 -8.86
C ASP A 257 5.91 -15.15 -7.85
N TYR A 258 5.33 -14.83 -6.68
CA TYR A 258 5.08 -15.72 -5.56
C TYR A 258 6.36 -16.37 -5.01
N LYS A 259 7.54 -15.76 -5.25
CA LYS A 259 8.84 -16.31 -4.87
C LYS A 259 9.69 -15.30 -4.11
N SER A 260 10.36 -15.76 -3.07
CA SER A 260 11.55 -15.08 -2.53
C SER A 260 12.75 -15.29 -3.48
N PRO A 261 13.62 -14.29 -3.69
CA PRO A 261 13.77 -13.02 -2.97
C PRO A 261 13.08 -11.81 -3.64
N ILE A 262 13.06 -10.67 -2.91
CA ILE A 262 12.50 -9.39 -3.35
C ILE A 262 13.15 -8.93 -4.65
N ASN A 263 12.40 -8.87 -5.75
CA ASN A 263 12.93 -8.56 -7.07
C ASN A 263 13.29 -7.07 -7.21
N SER A 264 14.40 -6.81 -7.89
CA SER A 264 14.81 -5.46 -8.29
C SER A 264 15.26 -5.41 -9.74
N SER A 265 15.29 -4.20 -10.30
CA SER A 265 15.90 -3.93 -11.59
C SER A 265 16.12 -2.44 -11.80
N GLY A 266 17.18 -2.07 -12.50
CA GLY A 266 17.46 -0.67 -12.83
C GLY A 266 17.64 0.22 -11.60
N GLY A 267 18.18 -0.34 -10.52
CA GLY A 267 18.41 0.38 -9.26
C GLY A 267 17.15 0.63 -8.44
N PHE A 268 16.06 -0.11 -8.62
CA PHE A 268 14.86 0.00 -7.78
C PHE A 268 14.28 -1.37 -7.50
N ILE A 269 13.59 -1.50 -6.37
CA ILE A 269 12.69 -2.63 -6.12
C ILE A 269 11.61 -2.62 -7.22
N LYS A 270 11.23 -3.79 -7.75
CA LYS A 270 10.15 -3.85 -8.73
C LYS A 270 8.80 -3.57 -8.05
N HIS A 271 7.82 -3.20 -8.84
CA HIS A 271 6.45 -3.12 -8.35
C HIS A 271 5.87 -4.50 -8.03
N HIS A 272 4.88 -4.52 -7.15
CA HIS A 272 4.29 -5.73 -6.58
C HIS A 272 5.30 -6.53 -5.75
N GLU A 273 6.04 -5.86 -4.88
CA GLU A 273 6.97 -6.52 -3.95
C GLU A 273 6.62 -6.14 -2.51
N GLN A 274 5.53 -5.41 -2.27
CA GLN A 274 5.19 -4.93 -0.92
C GLN A 274 4.95 -6.08 0.05
N TRP A 275 4.39 -7.21 -0.43
CA TRP A 275 4.31 -8.44 0.32
C TRP A 275 5.70 -8.96 0.68
N ASP A 276 6.54 -9.18 -0.33
CA ASP A 276 7.88 -9.76 -0.21
C ASP A 276 8.78 -8.89 0.67
N GLU A 277 8.66 -7.57 0.58
CA GLU A 277 9.27 -6.61 1.49
C GLU A 277 8.75 -6.82 2.92
N PHE A 278 7.44 -6.76 3.13
CA PHE A 278 6.83 -6.75 4.47
C PHE A 278 7.16 -8.03 5.27
N VAL A 279 7.10 -9.20 4.64
CA VAL A 279 7.34 -10.49 5.32
C VAL A 279 8.78 -10.67 5.83
N THR A 280 9.74 -9.88 5.32
CA THR A 280 11.13 -9.88 5.82
C THR A 280 11.32 -9.00 7.06
N THR A 281 10.30 -8.21 7.44
CA THR A 281 10.44 -7.18 8.46
C THR A 281 10.16 -7.67 9.88
N ALA A 282 10.70 -6.94 10.85
CA ALA A 282 10.34 -7.12 12.25
C ALA A 282 8.83 -6.92 12.49
N HIS A 283 8.15 -6.06 11.70
CA HIS A 283 6.72 -5.83 11.82
C HIS A 283 5.92 -7.11 11.52
N TYR A 284 6.25 -7.84 10.46
CA TYR A 284 5.59 -9.12 10.16
C TYR A 284 5.84 -10.18 11.24
N SER A 285 7.07 -10.28 11.74
CA SER A 285 7.41 -11.26 12.78
C SER A 285 6.91 -10.90 14.19
N SER A 286 6.49 -9.66 14.41
CA SER A 286 6.13 -9.15 15.74
C SER A 286 4.90 -9.83 16.32
N SER A 287 4.94 -10.10 17.62
CA SER A 287 3.76 -10.54 18.38
C SER A 287 2.85 -9.38 18.79
N THR A 288 3.23 -8.12 18.50
CA THR A 288 2.44 -6.93 18.82
C THR A 288 1.24 -6.76 17.88
N PHE A 289 1.23 -7.42 16.73
CA PHE A 289 0.14 -7.33 15.77
C PHE A 289 -0.67 -8.62 15.71
N ASP A 290 -1.92 -8.56 16.19
CA ASP A 290 -2.91 -9.60 15.88
C ASP A 290 -3.14 -9.60 14.35
N ASN A 291 -3.15 -10.79 13.73
CA ASN A 291 -3.21 -11.02 12.27
C ASN A 291 -2.05 -10.46 11.41
N LYS A 292 -0.95 -9.98 12.01
CA LYS A 292 0.37 -9.74 11.35
C LYS A 292 0.31 -9.24 9.90
N GLY A 293 -0.46 -8.19 9.60
CA GLY A 293 -0.82 -7.95 8.20
C GLY A 293 -1.01 -6.51 7.78
N CYS A 294 -1.17 -6.33 6.47
CA CYS A 294 -1.36 -5.02 5.83
C CYS A 294 -2.46 -4.19 6.52
N VAL A 295 -3.56 -4.85 6.92
CA VAL A 295 -4.71 -4.19 7.58
C VAL A 295 -4.46 -3.81 9.04
N THR A 296 -3.27 -4.03 9.60
CA THR A 296 -2.90 -3.42 10.87
C THR A 296 -2.75 -1.91 10.69
N CYS A 297 -2.09 -1.48 9.60
CA CYS A 297 -1.85 -0.07 9.31
C CYS A 297 -2.86 0.53 8.33
N HIS A 298 -3.42 -0.29 7.45
CA HIS A 298 -4.32 0.15 6.38
C HIS A 298 -5.79 -0.15 6.70
N ASP A 299 -6.70 0.77 6.35
CA ASP A 299 -8.11 0.42 6.10
C ASP A 299 -8.22 -0.10 4.66
N PRO A 300 -8.68 -1.35 4.45
CA PRO A 300 -8.72 -1.96 3.12
C PRO A 300 -9.73 -1.31 2.16
N HIS A 301 -10.62 -0.45 2.65
CA HIS A 301 -11.62 0.22 1.83
C HIS A 301 -11.20 1.63 1.42
N LYS A 302 -10.27 2.27 2.14
CA LYS A 302 -9.99 3.70 1.98
C LYS A 302 -8.70 3.96 1.21
N ARG A 303 -8.66 5.08 0.49
CA ARG A 303 -7.44 5.51 -0.22
C ARG A 303 -6.33 5.93 0.74
N VAL A 304 -5.09 5.75 0.31
CA VAL A 304 -3.86 6.11 1.03
C VAL A 304 -3.05 7.21 0.33
N ILE A 305 -3.61 7.80 -0.72
CA ILE A 305 -3.05 8.91 -1.50
C ILE A 305 -3.96 10.12 -1.40
N TRP A 306 -3.44 11.32 -1.70
CA TRP A 306 -4.20 12.59 -1.75
C TRP A 306 -5.06 12.86 -0.52
N ASP A 307 -4.40 12.99 0.64
CA ASP A 307 -5.05 13.22 1.94
C ASP A 307 -6.09 12.15 2.34
N GLY A 308 -5.98 10.96 1.75
CA GLY A 308 -6.75 9.78 2.13
C GLY A 308 -6.53 9.39 3.58
N ASP A 309 -7.59 8.93 4.24
CA ASP A 309 -7.61 8.50 5.63
C ASP A 309 -7.46 6.97 5.79
N GLY A 310 -6.94 6.30 4.75
CA GLY A 310 -6.71 4.85 4.76
C GLY A 310 -5.54 4.39 5.63
N ILE A 311 -4.76 5.29 6.22
CA ILE A 311 -3.74 4.94 7.23
C ILE A 311 -4.33 5.13 8.63
N LYS A 312 -4.60 4.01 9.32
CA LYS A 312 -5.24 4.04 10.66
C LYS A 312 -4.25 3.90 11.82
N GLN A 313 -3.01 3.48 11.56
CA GLN A 313 -1.97 3.34 12.58
C GLN A 313 -0.76 4.21 12.23
N THR A 314 -0.38 5.11 13.13
CA THR A 314 0.80 5.96 12.96
C THR A 314 2.03 5.32 13.59
N CYS A 315 3.23 5.62 13.07
CA CYS A 315 4.48 5.10 13.61
C CYS A 315 4.65 5.47 15.09
N GLY A 316 4.35 6.73 15.45
CA GLY A 316 4.51 7.27 16.79
C GLY A 316 3.62 6.64 17.86
N ALA A 317 2.54 5.94 17.47
CA ALA A 317 1.70 5.21 18.42
C ALA A 317 2.42 4.00 19.03
N CYS A 318 3.43 3.44 18.35
CA CYS A 318 4.28 2.36 18.88
C CYS A 318 5.74 2.80 19.10
N HIS A 319 6.21 3.81 18.37
CA HIS A 319 7.59 4.29 18.37
C HIS A 319 7.72 5.69 19.01
N SER A 320 7.12 5.88 20.20
CA SER A 320 7.10 7.17 20.89
C SER A 320 8.50 7.71 21.22
N ASP A 321 9.45 6.81 21.49
CA ASP A 321 10.82 7.19 21.83
C ASP A 321 11.59 7.69 20.59
N GLN A 322 11.33 7.11 19.43
CA GLN A 322 11.91 7.53 18.16
C GLN A 322 11.36 8.89 17.74
N VAL A 323 10.07 9.14 18.00
CA VAL A 323 9.45 10.47 17.85
C VAL A 323 10.10 11.49 18.78
N ALA A 324 10.39 11.10 20.02
CA ALA A 324 10.98 12.00 21.01
C ALA A 324 12.45 12.36 20.73
N ASN A 325 13.18 11.52 20.00
CA ASN A 325 14.62 11.66 19.75
C ASN A 325 14.96 11.82 18.26
N LEU A 326 14.03 12.31 17.43
CA LEU A 326 14.28 12.51 16.00
C LEU A 326 15.23 13.70 15.78
N ASN A 327 16.38 13.42 15.18
CA ASN A 327 17.41 14.42 14.88
C ASN A 327 17.31 14.92 13.42
N HIS A 328 16.12 15.37 13.01
CA HIS A 328 15.86 15.96 11.69
C HIS A 328 14.92 17.17 11.80
N SER A 329 14.97 18.07 10.81
CA SER A 329 14.01 19.19 10.72
C SER A 329 12.57 18.70 10.62
N SER A 330 11.63 19.55 11.08
CA SER A 330 10.23 19.20 11.32
C SER A 330 9.38 18.91 10.07
N SER A 331 9.91 19.08 8.86
CA SER A 331 9.17 18.80 7.62
C SER A 331 9.27 17.35 7.17
N ALA A 332 10.29 16.60 7.61
CA ALA A 332 10.43 15.19 7.27
C ALA A 332 9.53 14.32 8.16
N THR A 333 8.75 13.44 7.55
CA THR A 333 7.92 12.46 8.25
C THR A 333 8.67 11.14 8.40
N CYS A 334 8.18 10.25 9.26
CA CYS A 334 8.72 8.90 9.40
C CYS A 334 8.76 8.15 8.05
N LEU A 335 7.75 8.38 7.21
CA LEU A 335 7.59 7.72 5.92
C LEU A 335 8.65 8.16 4.90
N ASP A 336 9.19 9.37 5.02
CA ASP A 336 10.13 9.89 4.03
C ASP A 336 11.48 9.16 4.08
N CYS A 337 11.88 8.70 5.27
CA CYS A 337 13.11 7.90 5.43
C CYS A 337 12.85 6.40 5.51
N HIS A 338 11.78 5.97 6.20
CA HIS A 338 11.50 4.55 6.46
C HIS A 338 10.57 3.90 5.45
N MET A 339 9.83 4.68 4.66
CA MET A 339 9.04 4.18 3.52
C MET A 339 9.30 5.05 2.28
N PRO A 340 10.59 5.25 1.90
CA PRO A 340 10.94 6.09 0.77
C PRO A 340 10.43 5.45 -0.51
N TYR A 341 10.42 6.23 -1.59
CA TYR A 341 10.09 5.73 -2.92
C TYR A 341 11.25 4.88 -3.50
N ALA A 342 11.59 3.76 -2.85
CA ALA A 342 12.68 2.88 -3.28
C ALA A 342 12.25 1.82 -4.31
N ALA A 343 10.96 1.77 -4.64
CA ALA A 343 10.40 0.88 -5.65
C ALA A 343 9.93 1.66 -6.89
N LYS A 344 10.00 1.01 -8.06
CA LYS A 344 9.63 1.60 -9.34
C LYS A 344 8.72 0.69 -10.18
N SER A 345 7.70 1.30 -10.77
CA SER A 345 6.79 0.67 -11.71
C SER A 345 6.65 1.43 -13.02
N GLY A 346 6.54 2.76 -12.94
CA GLY A 346 6.31 3.62 -14.10
C GLY A 346 7.52 4.50 -14.38
N THR A 347 7.91 5.31 -13.40
CA THR A 347 8.91 6.37 -13.58
C THR A 347 9.77 6.59 -12.34
N THR A 348 10.91 7.25 -12.52
CA THR A 348 11.64 7.92 -11.43
C THR A 348 11.09 9.32 -11.21
N ARG A 349 11.38 9.89 -10.05
CA ARG A 349 10.95 11.22 -9.62
C ARG A 349 12.17 12.04 -9.20
N GLY A 350 12.08 13.35 -9.38
CA GLY A 350 13.16 14.29 -9.06
C GLY A 350 14.46 13.99 -9.81
N GLU A 351 15.54 14.65 -9.41
CA GLU A 351 16.84 14.57 -10.06
C GLU A 351 17.85 13.69 -9.30
N SER A 352 17.49 13.23 -8.09
CA SER A 352 18.39 12.44 -7.22
C SER A 352 18.82 11.10 -7.80
N GLY A 353 17.99 10.51 -8.66
CA GLY A 353 18.17 9.14 -9.16
C GLY A 353 17.86 8.04 -8.13
N PHE A 354 17.43 8.40 -6.90
CA PHE A 354 17.12 7.46 -5.82
C PHE A 354 15.64 7.48 -5.41
N LYS A 355 14.77 8.01 -6.28
CA LYS A 355 13.34 8.17 -6.01
C LYS A 355 12.53 7.60 -7.18
N GLY A 356 11.80 6.52 -6.90
CA GLY A 356 10.84 5.86 -7.79
C GLY A 356 9.43 6.39 -7.58
N ASP A 357 8.42 5.55 -7.84
CA ASP A 357 7.00 5.90 -7.76
C ASP A 357 6.18 4.99 -6.83
N ILE A 358 6.83 4.07 -6.10
CA ILE A 358 6.21 3.22 -5.08
C ILE A 358 7.00 3.30 -3.78
N ARG A 359 6.28 3.46 -2.66
CA ARG A 359 6.85 3.42 -1.31
C ARG A 359 7.24 2.00 -0.92
N SER A 360 8.46 1.87 -0.39
CA SER A 360 8.98 0.62 0.18
C SER A 360 8.31 0.27 1.51
N HIS A 361 8.22 -1.02 1.79
CA HIS A 361 7.73 -1.59 3.05
C HIS A 361 8.84 -2.33 3.82
N LEU A 362 10.12 -1.98 3.60
CA LEU A 362 11.25 -2.57 4.33
C LEU A 362 11.47 -1.93 5.72
N PHE A 363 11.09 -0.66 5.91
CA PHE A 363 11.22 0.15 7.14
C PHE A 363 12.63 0.35 7.67
N LYS A 364 13.37 -0.72 7.95
CA LYS A 364 14.71 -0.68 8.54
C LYS A 364 15.68 0.01 7.59
N ILE A 365 16.50 0.89 8.13
CA ILE A 365 17.61 1.54 7.42
C ILE A 365 18.90 1.00 8.00
N ILE A 366 19.80 0.49 7.16
CA ILE A 366 21.17 0.15 7.58
C ILE A 366 22.06 1.35 7.25
N PRO A 367 22.63 2.05 8.25
CA PRO A 367 23.33 3.32 8.06
C PRO A 367 24.79 3.10 7.59
N ASP A 368 24.95 2.50 6.42
CA ASP A 368 26.23 2.31 5.75
C ASP A 368 26.18 2.79 4.30
N THR A 369 27.32 2.71 3.61
CA THR A 369 27.43 3.13 2.20
C THR A 369 27.17 1.98 1.21
N ALA A 370 26.82 0.79 1.70
CA ALA A 370 26.65 -0.37 0.85
C ALA A 370 25.29 -0.32 0.12
N SER A 371 25.28 -0.81 -1.12
CA SER A 371 24.04 -1.01 -1.87
C SER A 371 23.10 -1.94 -1.12
N MET A 372 21.80 -1.62 -1.15
CA MET A 372 20.73 -2.53 -0.69
C MET A 372 20.43 -3.64 -1.71
N PHE A 373 20.98 -3.58 -2.93
CA PHE A 373 20.82 -4.62 -3.94
C PHE A 373 22.07 -5.49 -4.06
N ILE A 374 21.89 -6.73 -4.50
CA ILE A 374 23.02 -7.59 -4.85
C ILE A 374 23.80 -7.02 -6.05
N ALA A 375 24.99 -7.55 -6.32
CA ALA A 375 25.93 -6.95 -7.26
C ALA A 375 25.41 -6.79 -8.70
N ASP A 376 24.52 -7.67 -9.15
CA ASP A 376 23.88 -7.57 -10.48
C ASP A 376 22.59 -6.74 -10.49
N GLY A 377 22.13 -6.28 -9.32
CA GLY A 377 20.93 -5.46 -9.15
C GLY A 377 19.61 -6.21 -9.35
N SER A 378 19.60 -7.54 -9.39
CA SER A 378 18.40 -8.34 -9.64
C SER A 378 17.53 -8.58 -8.40
N PHE A 379 18.10 -8.47 -7.19
CA PHE A 379 17.37 -8.60 -5.93
C PHE A 379 17.83 -7.61 -4.85
N VAL A 380 16.95 -7.32 -3.89
CA VAL A 380 17.35 -6.75 -2.59
C VAL A 380 18.20 -7.78 -1.85
N ARG A 381 19.25 -7.31 -1.17
CA ARG A 381 20.10 -8.17 -0.34
C ARG A 381 19.33 -8.65 0.87
N ASP A 382 19.34 -9.96 1.07
CA ASP A 382 18.89 -10.59 2.30
C ASP A 382 19.84 -11.75 2.63
N ASP A 383 21.04 -11.38 3.05
CA ASP A 383 22.14 -12.30 3.33
C ASP A 383 22.65 -12.16 4.77
N ALA A 384 23.52 -13.07 5.20
CA ALA A 384 24.03 -13.10 6.57
C ALA A 384 24.78 -11.81 6.96
N ASP A 385 25.33 -11.08 5.99
CA ASP A 385 26.09 -9.86 6.21
C ASP A 385 25.21 -8.60 6.12
N ARG A 386 24.11 -8.67 5.35
CA ARG A 386 23.13 -7.60 5.20
C ARG A 386 21.72 -8.16 5.01
N PRO A 387 20.86 -8.16 6.05
CA PRO A 387 19.46 -8.52 5.89
C PRO A 387 18.72 -7.46 5.06
N ALA A 388 17.54 -7.83 4.53
CA ALA A 388 16.67 -6.93 3.78
C ALA A 388 16.39 -5.63 4.57
N ALA A 389 16.84 -4.51 3.99
CA ALA A 389 16.71 -3.18 4.58
C ALA A 389 17.01 -2.10 3.54
N LEU A 390 16.50 -0.90 3.80
CA LEU A 390 16.82 0.31 3.06
C LEU A 390 18.29 0.71 3.24
N SER A 391 18.81 1.44 2.26
CA SER A 391 20.10 2.12 2.33
C SER A 391 19.91 3.64 2.41
N PRO A 392 20.89 4.39 2.93
CA PRO A 392 20.85 5.86 2.97
C PRO A 392 20.74 6.51 1.59
N ALA A 393 21.07 5.80 0.51
CA ALA A 393 20.85 6.28 -0.85
C ALA A 393 19.36 6.59 -1.09
N TYR A 394 18.46 5.67 -0.72
CA TYR A 394 17.02 5.86 -0.91
C TYR A 394 16.37 6.63 0.24
N SER A 395 16.86 6.45 1.47
CA SER A 395 16.27 7.09 2.67
C SER A 395 16.70 8.55 2.88
N CYS A 396 17.80 8.99 2.27
CA CYS A 396 18.35 10.33 2.46
C CYS A 396 18.58 11.07 1.14
N LEU A 397 19.32 10.45 0.19
CA LEU A 397 19.71 11.16 -1.04
C LEU A 397 18.54 11.43 -1.98
N GLY A 398 17.44 10.67 -1.84
CA GLY A 398 16.18 10.93 -2.53
C GLY A 398 15.49 12.26 -2.17
N CYS A 399 15.94 12.94 -1.10
CA CYS A 399 15.53 14.32 -0.78
C CYS A 399 16.74 15.26 -0.83
N HIS A 400 17.88 14.86 -0.25
CA HIS A 400 19.03 15.76 -0.14
C HIS A 400 19.66 16.13 -1.48
N ASN A 401 19.45 15.36 -2.54
CA ASN A 401 20.00 15.62 -3.85
C ASN A 401 18.90 15.63 -4.93
N ASP A 402 17.66 15.92 -4.54
CA ASP A 402 16.48 15.75 -5.41
C ASP A 402 16.23 16.94 -6.32
N ASP A 403 16.50 18.15 -5.84
CA ASP A 403 16.33 19.40 -6.57
C ASP A 403 17.37 20.43 -6.09
N PRO A 404 18.24 20.98 -6.95
CA PRO A 404 19.26 21.95 -6.55
C PRO A 404 18.67 23.28 -6.01
N ASP A 405 17.38 23.54 -6.24
CA ASP A 405 16.67 24.77 -5.85
C ASP A 405 15.76 24.60 -4.61
N ASP A 406 15.74 23.42 -3.96
CA ASP A 406 14.87 23.12 -2.81
C ASP A 406 15.41 23.62 -1.44
N LEU A 407 16.61 24.20 -1.42
CA LEU A 407 17.34 24.66 -0.22
C LEU A 407 17.66 23.56 0.80
N ILE A 408 17.52 22.29 0.42
CA ILE A 408 17.98 21.14 1.20
C ILE A 408 19.46 20.94 0.89
N PRO A 409 20.36 20.88 1.91
CA PRO A 409 21.78 20.69 1.64
C PRO A 409 22.07 19.32 1.03
N ASP A 410 22.72 19.32 -0.14
CA ASP A 410 23.32 18.13 -0.76
C ASP A 410 24.16 17.30 0.21
N LYS A 411 24.09 15.98 0.03
CA LYS A 411 24.89 15.02 0.79
C LYS A 411 25.61 14.04 -0.13
N THR A 412 26.82 13.67 0.28
CA THR A 412 27.45 12.43 -0.20
C THR A 412 26.85 11.22 0.52
N ILE A 413 27.06 10.02 -0.03
CA ILE A 413 26.59 8.79 0.61
C ILE A 413 27.23 8.56 1.99
N GLU A 414 28.48 8.98 2.19
CA GLU A 414 29.16 8.92 3.50
C GLU A 414 28.50 9.84 4.52
N GLN A 415 28.13 11.06 4.12
CA GLN A 415 27.41 12.00 4.98
C GLN A 415 25.99 11.51 5.31
N ALA A 416 25.30 10.92 4.32
CA ALA A 416 23.99 10.31 4.53
C ALA A 416 24.07 9.12 5.50
N ALA A 417 25.03 8.22 5.33
CA ALA A 417 25.24 7.08 6.22
C ALA A 417 25.60 7.53 7.65
N ALA A 418 26.50 8.52 7.79
CA ALA A 418 26.87 9.07 9.09
C ALA A 418 25.69 9.76 9.79
N GLY A 419 24.85 10.48 9.04
CA GLY A 419 23.61 11.07 9.56
C GLY A 419 22.63 10.00 10.04
N ALA A 420 22.34 9.02 9.17
CA ALA A 420 21.42 7.92 9.43
C ALA A 420 21.76 7.15 10.74
N ALA A 421 23.04 6.99 11.06
CA ALA A 421 23.48 6.24 12.24
C ALA A 421 23.00 6.82 13.58
N ASN A 422 22.76 8.14 13.66
CA ASN A 422 22.46 8.82 14.91
C ASN A 422 21.05 9.44 14.94
N MET A 423 20.19 9.15 13.97
CA MET A 423 18.90 9.84 13.77
C MET A 423 17.91 9.73 14.93
N HIS A 424 18.02 8.68 15.75
CA HIS A 424 17.17 8.44 16.92
C HIS A 424 17.97 8.33 18.22
N SER A 425 19.23 8.76 18.22
CA SER A 425 20.04 8.79 19.43
C SER A 425 19.64 10.00 20.27
N PRO A 426 19.49 9.87 21.59
CA PRO A 426 19.27 11.03 22.45
C PRO A 426 20.49 11.94 22.34
N GLU A 427 20.35 13.09 21.67
CA GLU A 427 21.44 14.05 21.60
C GLU A 427 21.76 14.56 23.02
N TYR A 428 23.06 14.57 23.33
CA TYR A 428 23.58 15.36 24.42
C TYR A 428 23.31 16.82 24.05
N ILE A 429 22.50 17.53 24.84
CA ILE A 429 22.07 18.92 24.60
C ILE A 429 23.22 19.75 24.03
N SER A 430 23.20 19.96 22.71
CA SER A 430 24.03 20.94 22.03
C SER A 430 23.32 22.27 22.22
N GLN A 431 23.98 23.22 22.88
CA GLN A 431 23.42 24.55 23.11
C GLN A 431 23.11 25.24 21.78
N HIS A 432 21.83 25.33 21.42
CA HIS A 432 21.36 26.21 20.35
C HIS A 432 21.08 27.59 20.95
N GLU A 433 22.07 28.49 20.87
CA GLU A 433 21.94 29.92 21.26
C GLU A 433 21.05 30.74 20.29
N HIS A 434 20.32 30.10 19.38
CA HIS A 434 19.55 30.75 18.30
C HIS A 434 18.05 30.40 18.25
N ASP A 435 17.52 29.71 19.25
CA ASP A 435 16.10 29.31 19.26
C ASP A 435 15.20 30.44 19.79
N ILE A 436 14.02 30.58 19.18
CA ILE A 436 12.96 31.46 19.66
C ILE A 436 12.51 30.96 21.04
N ALA A 437 12.54 31.82 22.07
CA ALA A 437 12.03 31.47 23.40
C ALA A 437 10.51 31.24 23.34
N LEU A 438 10.09 29.98 23.18
CA LEU A 438 8.71 29.55 23.01
C LEU A 438 8.12 29.00 24.32
N GLY A 439 6.88 29.41 24.62
CA GLY A 439 6.09 28.93 25.74
C GLY A 439 4.66 28.59 25.30
N VAL A 440 4.12 27.47 25.77
CA VAL A 440 2.74 27.06 25.53
C VAL A 440 2.04 26.81 26.87
N TYR A 441 1.05 27.62 27.23
CA TYR A 441 0.38 27.55 28.53
C TYR A 441 -1.09 28.03 28.53
N PRO A 442 -2.01 27.35 29.24
CA PRO A 442 -1.78 26.11 29.98
C PRO A 442 -1.49 24.94 29.04
N ASN A 443 -0.64 24.03 29.51
CA ASN A 443 -0.29 22.80 28.83
C ASN A 443 -0.01 21.73 29.90
N PRO A 444 -0.86 20.69 30.04
CA PRO A 444 -1.99 20.33 29.18
C PRO A 444 -3.14 21.35 29.14
N THR A 445 -3.97 21.29 28.10
CA THR A 445 -5.19 22.12 27.94
C THR A 445 -6.40 21.30 27.46
N ARG A 446 -7.61 21.82 27.70
CA ARG A 446 -8.88 21.30 27.16
C ARG A 446 -9.37 22.05 25.92
N GLY A 447 -8.54 22.93 25.35
CA GLY A 447 -8.90 23.76 24.20
C GLY A 447 -8.08 25.04 24.17
N LEU A 448 -8.41 25.98 25.06
CA LEU A 448 -7.78 27.30 25.08
C LEU A 448 -6.34 27.23 25.61
N THR A 449 -5.36 27.64 24.81
CA THR A 449 -3.96 27.76 25.25
C THR A 449 -3.31 29.01 24.66
N ASN A 450 -2.31 29.55 25.37
CA ASN A 450 -1.53 30.68 24.91
C ASN A 450 -0.20 30.17 24.34
N ILE A 451 0.17 30.68 23.17
CA ILE A 451 1.45 30.44 22.51
C ILE A 451 2.24 31.75 22.65
N SER A 452 3.22 31.77 23.55
CA SER A 452 4.10 32.91 23.79
C SER A 452 5.44 32.74 23.09
N PHE A 453 5.96 33.79 22.47
CA PHE A 453 7.25 33.77 21.81
C PHE A 453 7.94 35.13 21.93
N THR A 454 9.28 35.15 21.97
CA THR A 454 10.08 36.39 22.02
C THR A 454 10.87 36.58 20.74
N LEU A 455 10.70 37.76 20.12
CA LEU A 455 11.42 38.16 18.91
C LEU A 455 12.51 39.17 19.23
N THR A 456 13.66 39.03 18.57
CA THR A 456 14.76 40.00 18.63
C THR A 456 14.62 41.10 17.57
N ASN A 457 13.91 40.85 16.47
CA ASN A 457 13.68 41.80 15.38
C ASN A 457 12.19 41.90 15.03
N THR A 458 11.80 42.98 14.34
CA THR A 458 10.47 43.06 13.71
C THR A 458 10.47 42.20 12.45
N GLU A 459 9.64 41.17 12.44
CA GLU A 459 9.58 40.20 11.34
C GLU A 459 8.22 39.49 11.29
N GLU A 460 7.98 38.81 10.19
CA GLU A 460 6.78 38.02 9.99
C GLU A 460 6.92 36.67 10.66
N VAL A 461 5.91 36.31 11.46
CA VAL A 461 5.91 35.09 12.26
C VAL A 461 4.82 34.16 11.74
N THR A 462 5.20 32.91 11.49
CA THR A 462 4.26 31.83 11.21
C THR A 462 4.14 30.95 12.45
N ILE A 463 2.92 30.79 12.94
CA ILE A 463 2.61 29.88 14.05
C ILE A 463 1.83 28.72 13.46
N SER A 464 2.28 27.51 13.67
CA SER A 464 1.65 26.30 13.16
C SER A 464 1.48 25.26 14.25
N VAL A 465 0.36 24.53 14.22
CA VAL A 465 0.09 23.40 15.09
C VAL A 465 -0.06 22.17 14.24
N TYR A 466 0.77 21.16 14.54
CA TYR A 466 0.78 19.88 13.87
C TYR A 466 0.27 18.80 14.82
N ASN A 467 -0.41 17.79 14.28
CA ASN A 467 -0.62 16.56 15.03
C ASN A 467 0.64 15.68 15.00
N THR A 468 0.59 14.53 15.66
CA THR A 468 1.73 13.59 15.72
C THR A 468 2.08 12.91 14.39
N SER A 469 1.21 12.96 13.37
CA SER A 469 1.54 12.48 12.03
C SER A 469 2.19 13.55 11.14
N GLY A 470 2.41 14.76 11.67
CA GLY A 470 2.96 15.89 10.92
C GLY A 470 1.92 16.61 10.05
N GLN A 471 0.64 16.25 10.15
CA GLN A 471 -0.43 16.97 9.48
C GLN A 471 -0.59 18.36 10.10
N LEU A 472 -0.65 19.39 9.26
CA LEU A 472 -0.93 20.76 9.69
C LEU A 472 -2.41 20.89 10.08
N ILE A 473 -2.65 21.27 11.33
CA ILE A 473 -4.00 21.40 11.90
C ILE A 473 -4.43 22.87 11.94
N TYR A 474 -3.51 23.74 12.36
CA TYR A 474 -3.73 25.17 12.46
C TYR A 474 -2.50 25.92 11.97
N SER A 475 -2.68 26.99 11.21
CA SER A 475 -1.62 27.91 10.83
C SER A 475 -2.14 29.34 10.78
N THR A 476 -1.32 30.28 11.27
CA THR A 476 -1.53 31.71 11.10
C THR A 476 -0.21 32.41 10.85
N ARG A 477 -0.27 33.52 10.12
CA ARG A 477 0.89 34.33 9.74
C ARG A 477 0.58 35.80 9.98
N SER A 478 1.44 36.47 10.74
CA SER A 478 1.30 37.89 11.06
C SER A 478 2.63 38.58 11.30
N LEU A 479 2.69 39.87 11.00
CA LEU A 479 3.85 40.72 11.30
C LEU A 479 3.87 41.10 12.78
N HIS A 480 4.99 40.87 13.45
CA HIS A 480 5.19 41.22 14.86
C HIS A 480 6.44 42.09 15.04
N ASN A 481 6.37 43.05 15.97
CA ASN A 481 7.52 43.90 16.32
C ASN A 481 8.48 43.17 17.28
N THR A 482 9.70 43.67 17.48
CA THR A 482 10.61 43.17 18.53
C THR A 482 9.91 43.11 19.91
N GLY A 483 10.14 42.04 20.68
CA GLY A 483 9.59 41.83 22.02
C GLY A 483 8.85 40.51 22.20
N THR A 484 8.23 40.33 23.36
CA THR A 484 7.43 39.13 23.68
C THR A 484 5.98 39.30 23.22
N HIS A 485 5.47 38.29 22.52
CA HIS A 485 4.10 38.23 22.02
C HIS A 485 3.37 37.02 22.58
N THR A 486 2.05 37.04 22.51
CA THR A 486 1.21 35.91 22.93
C THR A 486 0.02 35.80 22.00
N LEU A 487 -0.12 34.65 21.33
CA LEU A 487 -1.29 34.28 20.57
C LEU A 487 -2.17 33.36 21.43
N GLN A 488 -3.45 33.67 21.55
CA GLN A 488 -4.41 32.74 22.16
C GLN A 488 -5.01 31.85 21.07
N TRP A 489 -4.79 30.55 21.19
CA TRP A 489 -5.36 29.53 20.31
C TRP A 489 -6.50 28.80 21.03
N ASN A 490 -7.60 28.56 20.32
CA ASN A 490 -8.85 28.02 20.86
C ASN A 490 -8.99 26.50 20.69
N GLY A 491 -7.97 25.81 20.16
CA GLY A 491 -8.03 24.37 19.91
C GLY A 491 -8.87 23.99 18.68
N LEU A 492 -9.10 24.93 17.76
CA LEU A 492 -9.76 24.67 16.49
C LEU A 492 -8.74 24.65 15.35
N SER A 493 -9.00 23.80 14.36
CA SER A 493 -8.29 23.80 13.08
C SER A 493 -8.60 25.04 12.24
N ASN A 494 -7.87 25.26 11.14
CA ASN A 494 -8.17 26.36 10.20
C ASN A 494 -9.59 26.29 9.58
N THR A 495 -10.22 25.11 9.53
CA THR A 495 -11.59 24.92 9.03
C THR A 495 -12.66 25.10 10.11
N GLY A 496 -12.26 25.35 11.36
CA GLY A 496 -13.15 25.50 12.51
C GLY A 496 -13.54 24.18 13.19
N ALA A 497 -13.02 23.03 12.75
CA ALA A 497 -13.23 21.75 13.42
C ALA A 497 -12.44 21.67 14.74
N SER A 498 -13.07 21.12 15.78
CA SER A 498 -12.41 20.79 17.05
C SER A 498 -11.37 19.70 16.84
N ILE A 499 -10.23 19.83 17.52
CA ILE A 499 -9.16 18.83 17.49
C ILE A 499 -9.35 17.80 18.62
N GLU A 500 -8.95 16.57 18.39
CA GLU A 500 -9.10 15.48 19.36
C GLU A 500 -8.08 15.57 20.52
N ALA A 501 -8.37 14.92 21.65
CA ALA A 501 -7.37 14.78 22.71
C ALA A 501 -6.15 14.02 22.19
N GLY A 502 -4.95 14.49 22.55
CA GLY A 502 -3.72 13.94 22.00
C GLY A 502 -2.54 14.89 22.11
N TYR A 503 -1.44 14.47 21.49
CA TYR A 503 -0.21 15.24 21.41
C TYR A 503 -0.17 16.07 20.13
N TYR A 504 0.30 17.30 20.26
CA TYR A 504 0.46 18.25 19.17
C TYR A 504 1.83 18.92 19.29
N LEU A 505 2.32 19.44 18.17
CA LEU A 505 3.54 20.23 18.09
C LEU A 505 3.18 21.64 17.67
N VAL A 506 3.48 22.61 18.53
CA VAL A 506 3.37 24.04 18.22
C VAL A 506 4.71 24.51 17.70
N GLN A 507 4.76 24.94 16.45
CA GLN A 507 5.93 25.53 15.82
C GLN A 507 5.73 27.04 15.66
N VAL A 508 6.78 27.79 15.97
CA VAL A 508 6.89 29.21 15.66
C VAL A 508 8.11 29.40 14.77
N ILE A 509 7.92 30.04 13.61
CA ILE A 509 8.98 30.41 12.68
C ILE A 509 9.02 31.93 12.56
N ALA A 510 10.19 32.53 12.73
CA ALA A 510 10.45 33.95 12.53
C ALA A 510 11.75 34.10 11.73
N GLY A 511 11.63 34.54 10.48
CA GLY A 511 12.76 34.64 9.56
C GLY A 511 13.46 33.29 9.38
N ASN A 512 14.74 33.22 9.77
CA ASN A 512 15.55 31.99 9.70
C ASN A 512 15.60 31.20 11.02
N THR A 513 14.85 31.63 12.03
CA THR A 513 14.79 30.96 13.33
C THR A 513 13.47 30.25 13.51
N SER A 514 13.49 29.10 14.19
CA SER A 514 12.28 28.37 14.54
C SER A 514 12.40 27.77 15.93
N SER A 515 11.27 27.57 16.58
CA SER A 515 11.18 26.80 17.82
C SER A 515 9.94 25.95 17.81
N VAL A 516 10.02 24.77 18.43
CA VAL A 516 8.91 23.83 18.53
C VAL A 516 8.69 23.47 19.99
N GLN A 517 7.43 23.44 20.42
CA GLN A 517 7.06 22.99 21.74
C GLN A 517 5.87 22.04 21.69
N LYS A 518 5.94 20.98 22.50
CA LYS A 518 4.87 20.02 22.66
C LYS A 518 3.65 20.66 23.31
N LEU A 519 2.46 20.34 22.82
CA LEU A 519 1.16 20.67 23.40
C LEU A 519 0.38 19.37 23.67
N ILE A 520 -0.26 19.29 24.83
CA ILE A 520 -1.10 18.16 25.24
C ILE A 520 -2.54 18.64 25.33
N MET A 521 -3.40 18.08 24.48
CA MET A 521 -4.85 18.27 24.51
C MET A 521 -5.49 17.14 25.31
N THR A 522 -6.40 17.49 26.21
CA THR A 522 -7.17 16.54 27.03
C THR A 522 -8.67 16.80 26.88
N ASP A 523 -9.48 15.76 27.03
CA ASP A 523 -10.95 15.86 26.99
C ASP A 523 -11.58 16.75 28.09
#